data_AF-I2F419-F1
#
_entry.id   AF-I2F419-F1
#
_cell.length_a   1.000
_cell.length_b   1.000
_cell.length_c   1.000
_cell.angle_alpha   90.00
_cell.angle_beta   90.00
_cell.angle_gamma   90.00
#
_symmetry.space_group_name_H-M   'P 1'
#
loop_
_entity.id
_entity.type
_entity.pdbx_description
1 polymer ?
#
loop_
_entity_poly.entity_id
_entity_poly.type
_entity_poly.pdbx_seq_one_letter_code
_entity_poly.pdbx_strand_id
1 'polypeptide(L)'
;MKKLLLILVVFGIAVAVFSEPLLVWPDKTHGKPLVAGLYSPVYGEAKLDVFGNITGWTGPNLGLGWTWKTYFSPLELQKVNFYYEFGTNVVIFPYIGVGFDYALVLQNNQTLLVGAGASASPFTVLGFFFEGPAAILSSVLSSVILSVAVVF
;
A
#
# COMPACT_ATOMS: atom_id res chain seq x y z
N MET A 1 -25.64 -10.78 15.84
CA MET A 1 -24.39 -9.97 15.81
C MET A 1 -23.38 -10.48 14.78
N LYS A 2 -22.89 -11.73 14.85
CA LYS A 2 -21.88 -12.25 13.90
C LYS A 2 -22.30 -12.19 12.42
N LYS A 3 -23.55 -12.51 12.10
CA LYS A 3 -24.10 -12.45 10.73
C LYS A 3 -24.18 -11.00 10.20
N LEU A 4 -24.44 -10.04 11.07
CA LEU A 4 -24.58 -8.62 10.72
C LEU A 4 -23.21 -7.99 10.48
N LEU A 5 -22.20 -8.37 11.27
CA LEU A 5 -20.80 -8.03 11.03
C LEU A 5 -20.29 -8.62 9.71
N LEU A 6 -20.60 -9.89 9.42
CA LEU A 6 -20.21 -10.53 8.17
C LEU A 6 -20.85 -9.83 6.97
N ILE A 7 -22.13 -9.46 7.06
CA ILE A 7 -22.80 -8.69 6.01
C ILE A 7 -22.14 -7.32 5.82
N LEU A 8 -21.80 -6.62 6.91
CA LEU A 8 -21.10 -5.33 6.81
C LEU A 8 -19.70 -5.46 6.21
N VAL A 9 -18.97 -6.53 6.53
CA VAL A 9 -17.65 -6.81 5.95
C VAL A 9 -17.77 -7.17 4.47
N VAL A 10 -18.69 -8.06 4.11
CA VAL A 10 -18.92 -8.44 2.70
C VAL A 10 -19.44 -7.25 1.90
N PHE A 11 -20.31 -6.42 2.48
CA PHE A 11 -20.81 -5.21 1.84
C PHE A 11 -19.73 -4.14 1.73
N GLY A 12 -18.85 -3.99 2.73
CA GLY A 12 -17.70 -3.10 2.67
C GLY A 12 -16.68 -3.54 1.62
N ILE A 13 -16.41 -4.84 1.51
CA ILE A 13 -15.56 -5.41 0.46
C ILE A 13 -16.22 -5.27 -0.91
N ALA A 14 -17.53 -5.53 -1.02
CA ALA A 14 -18.27 -5.34 -2.26
C ALA A 14 -18.28 -3.88 -2.67
N VAL A 15 -18.48 -2.94 -1.75
CA VAL A 15 -18.34 -1.51 -2.04
C VAL A 15 -16.90 -1.16 -2.44
N ALA A 16 -15.87 -1.73 -1.82
CA ALA A 16 -14.48 -1.48 -2.24
C ALA A 16 -14.13 -2.11 -3.62
N VAL A 17 -14.79 -3.19 -4.01
CA VAL A 17 -14.57 -3.93 -5.27
C VAL A 17 -15.45 -3.42 -6.41
N PHE A 18 -16.66 -2.93 -6.10
CA PHE A 18 -17.67 -2.47 -7.06
C PHE A 18 -17.94 -0.96 -6.98
N SER A 19 -17.36 -0.22 -6.04
CA SER A 19 -17.10 1.20 -6.28
C SER A 19 -16.18 1.21 -7.47
N GLU A 20 -16.71 1.63 -8.61
CA GLU A 20 -15.93 1.95 -9.80
C GLU A 20 -14.58 2.51 -9.34
N PRO A 21 -13.44 1.97 -9.80
CA PRO A 21 -12.13 2.41 -9.34
C PRO A 21 -12.10 3.92 -9.54
N LEU A 22 -12.21 4.65 -8.44
CA LEU A 22 -12.63 6.05 -8.34
C LEU A 22 -12.21 6.78 -9.60
N LEU A 23 -13.11 6.85 -10.60
CA LEU A 23 -12.82 6.91 -12.04
C LEU A 23 -11.53 7.67 -12.36
N VAL A 24 -10.35 7.03 -12.21
CA VAL A 24 -9.11 7.74 -12.45
C VAL A 24 -8.86 7.62 -13.92
N TRP A 25 -9.13 8.74 -14.59
CA TRP A 25 -8.74 8.92 -15.97
C TRP A 25 -7.26 8.53 -16.07
N PRO A 26 -6.88 7.64 -17.00
CA PRO A 26 -5.48 7.48 -17.34
C PRO A 26 -5.03 8.85 -17.81
N ASP A 27 -4.28 9.54 -16.97
CA ASP A 27 -3.87 10.88 -17.28
C ASP A 27 -2.77 10.78 -18.34
N LYS A 28 -3.18 10.81 -19.61
CA LYS A 28 -2.28 10.86 -20.76
C LYS A 28 -1.35 12.09 -20.74
N THR A 29 -1.60 13.06 -19.86
CA THR A 29 -0.74 14.23 -19.65
C THR A 29 0.33 13.99 -18.58
N HIS A 30 0.14 13.04 -17.65
CA HIS A 30 1.17 12.63 -16.70
C HIS A 30 2.09 11.59 -17.33
N GLY A 31 3.37 11.92 -17.45
CA GLY A 31 4.39 11.07 -18.07
C GLY A 31 4.77 9.82 -17.26
N LYS A 32 4.05 9.51 -16.17
CA LYS A 32 4.31 8.35 -15.30
C LYS A 32 3.00 7.71 -14.84
N PRO A 33 2.98 6.37 -14.64
CA PRO A 33 1.84 5.68 -14.07
C PRO A 33 1.46 6.23 -12.70
N LEU A 34 0.17 6.18 -12.41
CA LEU A 34 -0.40 6.62 -11.15
C LEU A 34 -1.07 5.44 -10.46
N VAL A 35 -1.10 5.45 -9.12
CA VAL A 35 -1.80 4.45 -8.31
C VAL A 35 -2.82 5.13 -7.41
N ALA A 36 -4.00 4.52 -7.23
CA ALA A 36 -5.01 4.99 -6.29
C ALA A 36 -5.74 3.84 -5.58
N GLY A 37 -6.01 3.97 -4.27
CA GLY A 37 -6.84 3.04 -3.52
C GLY A 37 -6.60 3.03 -2.01
N LEU A 38 -7.07 1.97 -1.34
CA LEU A 38 -6.73 1.66 0.05
C LEU A 38 -5.32 1.07 0.07
N TYR A 39 -4.35 1.92 -0.21
CA TYR A 39 -2.96 1.58 -0.47
C TYR A 39 -2.08 2.66 0.17
N SER A 40 -0.80 2.33 0.37
CA SER A 40 0.20 3.29 0.83
C SER A 40 1.20 3.46 -0.30
N PRO A 41 1.22 4.61 -1.00
CA PRO A 41 0.36 5.80 -0.84
C PRO A 41 -1.09 5.60 -1.34
N VAL A 42 -2.04 6.42 -0.88
CA VAL A 42 -3.47 6.36 -1.27
C VAL A 42 -3.66 6.84 -2.70
N TYR A 43 -2.89 7.84 -3.08
CA TYR A 43 -2.71 8.31 -4.44
C TYR A 43 -1.21 8.51 -4.62
N GLY A 44 -0.61 7.96 -5.65
CA GLY A 44 0.84 8.05 -5.79
C GLY A 44 1.33 8.02 -7.23
N GLU A 45 2.47 8.68 -7.43
CA GLU A 45 3.21 8.67 -8.68
C GLU A 45 4.23 7.53 -8.66
N ALA A 46 4.36 6.83 -9.79
CA ALA A 46 5.38 5.80 -9.96
C ALA A 46 6.79 6.39 -9.91
N LYS A 47 7.67 5.72 -9.17
CA LYS A 47 9.12 5.85 -9.34
C LYS A 47 9.55 4.86 -10.42
N LEU A 48 10.26 5.34 -11.43
CA LEU A 48 10.72 4.52 -12.54
C LEU A 48 12.25 4.36 -12.49
N ASP A 49 12.76 3.20 -12.88
CA ASP A 49 14.19 3.03 -13.18
C ASP A 49 14.55 3.60 -14.57
N VAL A 50 15.81 3.44 -14.96
CA VAL A 50 16.33 3.89 -16.28
C VAL A 50 15.69 3.17 -17.48
N PHE A 51 15.03 2.03 -17.24
CA PHE A 51 14.35 1.23 -18.26
C PHE A 51 12.83 1.46 -18.27
N GLY A 52 12.32 2.33 -17.39
CA GLY A 52 10.89 2.61 -17.25
C GLY A 52 10.13 1.60 -16.40
N ASN A 53 10.81 0.71 -15.67
CA ASN A 53 10.15 -0.22 -14.76
C ASN A 53 9.78 0.49 -13.46
N ILE A 54 8.62 0.14 -12.89
CA ILE A 54 8.16 0.71 -11.63
C ILE A 54 9.00 0.14 -10.49
N THR A 55 9.75 0.98 -9.78
CA THR A 55 10.56 0.62 -8.61
C THR A 55 9.92 1.01 -7.28
N GLY A 56 8.80 1.74 -7.33
CA GLY A 56 8.09 2.15 -6.14
C GLY A 56 7.04 3.21 -6.41
N TRP A 57 6.51 3.76 -5.33
CA TRP A 57 5.42 4.74 -5.36
C TRP A 57 5.70 5.86 -4.37
N THR A 58 5.22 7.06 -4.66
CA THR A 58 5.26 8.15 -3.69
C THR A 58 4.03 9.03 -3.75
N GLY A 59 3.53 9.45 -2.60
CA GLY A 59 2.32 10.24 -2.53
C GLY A 59 1.72 10.34 -1.12
N PRO A 60 0.58 11.02 -0.98
CA PRO A 60 -0.15 11.11 0.28
C PRO A 60 -0.67 9.74 0.76
N ASN A 61 -0.80 9.56 2.07
CA ASN A 61 -1.37 8.35 2.69
C ASN A 61 -2.61 8.65 3.56
N LEU A 62 -3.33 7.61 3.98
CA LEU A 62 -4.55 7.73 4.82
C LEU A 62 -4.28 8.42 6.16
N GLY A 63 -3.05 8.38 6.64
CA GLY A 63 -2.63 9.05 7.86
C GLY A 63 -2.44 10.56 7.72
N LEU A 64 -2.81 11.18 6.59
CA LEU A 64 -2.57 12.60 6.31
C LEU A 64 -1.08 12.97 6.32
N GLY A 65 -0.21 12.05 5.94
CA GLY A 65 1.19 12.35 5.66
C GLY A 65 1.60 11.88 4.28
N TRP A 66 2.88 11.56 4.14
CA TRP A 66 3.48 11.21 2.85
C TRP A 66 4.19 9.87 2.93
N THR A 67 4.09 9.07 1.87
CA THR A 67 4.74 7.76 1.77
C THR A 67 5.74 7.75 0.63
N TRP A 68 6.87 7.09 0.89
CA TRP A 68 7.82 6.64 -0.10
C TRP A 68 7.94 5.12 0.00
N LYS A 69 7.33 4.43 -0.94
CA LYS A 69 7.42 2.98 -1.11
C LYS A 69 8.49 2.65 -2.15
N THR A 70 9.24 1.58 -1.88
CA THR A 70 10.26 1.06 -2.78
C THR A 70 10.21 -0.47 -2.78
N TYR A 71 10.11 -1.07 -3.96
CA TYR A 71 10.20 -2.51 -4.12
C TYR A 71 11.65 -2.99 -4.06
N PHE A 72 11.87 -4.22 -3.56
CA PHE A 72 13.21 -4.83 -3.56
C PHE A 72 13.70 -5.18 -4.96
N SER A 73 12.77 -5.47 -5.87
CA SER A 73 12.96 -5.65 -7.30
C SER A 73 11.90 -4.82 -8.02
N PRO A 74 12.13 -4.37 -9.27
CA PRO A 74 11.08 -3.69 -10.03
C PRO A 74 9.77 -4.49 -10.04
N LEU A 75 8.63 -3.80 -10.01
CA LEU A 75 7.29 -4.40 -9.95
C LEU A 75 7.09 -5.35 -11.13
N GLU A 76 6.87 -6.63 -10.82
CA GLU A 76 6.58 -7.67 -11.78
C GLU A 76 5.09 -8.03 -11.76
N LEU A 77 4.49 -8.14 -12.95
CA LEU A 77 3.10 -8.54 -13.11
C LEU A 77 2.90 -10.02 -12.75
N GLN A 78 1.76 -10.34 -12.15
CA GLN A 78 1.36 -11.69 -11.74
C GLN A 78 2.34 -12.37 -10.77
N LYS A 79 3.13 -11.58 -10.04
CA LYS A 79 4.08 -12.04 -9.02
C LYS A 79 3.89 -11.29 -7.70
N VAL A 80 4.42 -11.91 -6.64
CA VAL A 80 4.55 -11.27 -5.33
C VAL A 80 5.76 -10.34 -5.37
N ASN A 81 5.52 -9.07 -5.09
CA ASN A 81 6.52 -8.01 -5.08
C ASN A 81 6.69 -7.49 -3.66
N PHE A 82 7.83 -7.82 -3.04
CA PHE A 82 8.14 -7.33 -1.70
C PHE A 82 8.59 -5.86 -1.76
N TYR A 83 8.20 -5.10 -0.75
CA TYR A 83 8.60 -3.70 -0.62
C TYR A 83 8.99 -3.36 0.81
N TYR A 84 9.71 -2.26 0.93
CA TYR A 84 9.80 -1.46 2.15
C TYR A 84 9.26 -0.07 1.87
N GLU A 85 8.79 0.59 2.92
CA GLU A 85 8.33 1.96 2.85
C GLU A 85 8.78 2.75 4.06
N PHE A 86 8.93 4.05 3.85
CA PHE A 86 9.03 5.03 4.91
C PHE A 86 8.04 6.14 4.63
N GLY A 87 7.56 6.79 5.68
CA GLY A 87 6.61 7.86 5.51
C GLY A 87 6.35 8.62 6.78
N THR A 88 5.38 9.51 6.71
CA THR A 88 4.86 10.24 7.86
C THR A 88 3.35 10.04 7.97
N ASN A 89 2.84 10.10 9.21
CA ASN A 89 1.44 10.29 9.54
C ASN A 89 1.27 11.67 10.19
N VAL A 90 0.14 12.32 9.97
CA VAL A 90 -0.18 13.69 10.43
C VAL A 90 0.98 14.64 10.13
N VAL A 91 1.60 14.48 8.95
CA VAL A 91 2.79 15.18 8.45
C VAL A 91 4.09 14.95 9.25
N ILE A 92 4.04 14.78 10.58
CA ILE A 92 5.21 14.83 11.47
C ILE A 92 5.60 13.50 12.13
N PHE A 93 4.72 12.49 12.18
CA PHE A 93 5.02 11.22 12.86
C PHE A 93 5.62 10.22 11.88
N PRO A 94 6.94 9.98 11.91
CA PRO A 94 7.56 9.07 10.97
C PRO A 94 7.13 7.63 11.23
N TYR A 95 7.10 6.84 10.18
CA TYR A 95 6.92 5.40 10.25
C TYR A 95 7.80 4.70 9.20
N ILE A 96 8.10 3.44 9.46
CA ILE A 96 8.68 2.52 8.49
C ILE A 96 7.77 1.31 8.34
N GLY A 97 7.79 0.69 7.17
CA GLY A 97 6.97 -0.47 6.90
C GLY A 97 7.60 -1.42 5.90
N VAL A 98 7.08 -2.64 5.89
CA VAL A 98 7.42 -3.69 4.93
C VAL A 98 6.16 -4.46 4.56
N GLY A 99 6.14 -5.01 3.36
CA GLY A 99 5.00 -5.79 2.90
C GLY A 99 5.22 -6.41 1.54
N PHE A 100 4.13 -6.85 0.94
CA PHE A 100 4.12 -7.36 -0.42
C PHE A 100 2.88 -6.89 -1.17
N ASP A 101 3.01 -6.77 -2.49
CA ASP A 101 1.91 -6.55 -3.41
C ASP A 101 1.90 -7.63 -4.49
N TYR A 102 0.71 -8.05 -4.92
CA TYR A 102 0.49 -8.92 -6.05
C TYR A 102 -0.24 -8.14 -7.14
N ALA A 103 0.39 -8.03 -8.32
CA ALA A 103 -0.10 -7.23 -9.43
C ALA A 103 -0.94 -8.07 -10.41
N LEU A 104 -2.27 -7.91 -10.35
CA LEU A 104 -3.24 -8.57 -11.22
C LEU A 104 -3.54 -7.69 -12.44
N VAL A 105 -3.29 -8.20 -13.64
CA VAL A 105 -3.67 -7.51 -14.87
C VAL A 105 -5.15 -7.76 -15.15
N LEU A 106 -5.91 -6.67 -15.29
CA LEU A 106 -7.34 -6.71 -15.61
C LEU A 106 -7.56 -6.62 -17.14
N GLN A 107 -8.75 -7.04 -17.59
CA GLN A 107 -9.09 -7.08 -19.03
C GLN A 107 -9.08 -5.70 -19.71
N ASN A 108 -9.21 -4.62 -18.95
CA ASN A 108 -9.23 -3.23 -19.42
C ASN A 108 -7.84 -2.56 -19.44
N ASN A 109 -6.76 -3.35 -19.39
CA ASN A 109 -5.38 -2.87 -19.34
C ASN A 109 -5.03 -2.07 -18.07
N GLN A 110 -5.87 -2.11 -17.04
CA GLN A 110 -5.54 -1.64 -15.70
C GLN A 110 -4.86 -2.75 -14.91
N THR A 111 -4.07 -2.36 -13.90
CA THR A 111 -3.46 -3.31 -12.97
C THR A 111 -4.02 -3.11 -11.57
N LEU A 112 -4.54 -4.16 -10.96
CA LEU A 112 -4.98 -4.18 -9.57
C LEU A 112 -3.82 -4.70 -8.70
N LEU A 113 -3.40 -3.90 -7.73
CA LEU A 113 -2.45 -4.29 -6.69
C LEU A 113 -3.24 -4.78 -5.48
N VAL A 114 -2.97 -6.01 -5.04
CA VAL A 114 -3.53 -6.57 -3.81
C VAL A 114 -2.38 -7.03 -2.92
N GLY A 115 -2.37 -6.61 -1.66
CA GLY A 115 -1.23 -6.86 -0.80
C GLY A 115 -1.54 -6.81 0.68
N ALA A 116 -0.49 -6.93 1.46
CA ALA A 116 -0.52 -6.68 2.89
C ALA A 116 0.83 -6.10 3.32
N GLY A 117 0.80 -5.24 4.34
CA GLY A 117 2.00 -4.69 4.93
C GLY A 117 1.82 -4.45 6.42
N ALA A 118 2.95 -4.36 7.12
CA ALA A 118 3.01 -3.93 8.52
C ALA A 118 3.85 -2.66 8.60
N SER A 119 3.50 -1.78 9.53
CA SER A 119 4.22 -0.53 9.75
C SER A 119 4.39 -0.23 11.23
N ALA A 120 5.49 0.41 11.58
CA ALA A 120 5.81 0.76 12.95
C ALA A 120 6.47 2.14 13.01
N SER A 121 6.36 2.79 14.17
CA SER A 121 7.16 4.00 14.42
C SER A 121 8.65 3.63 14.54
N PRO A 122 9.58 4.50 14.14
CA PRO A 122 11.01 4.25 14.33
C PRO A 122 11.38 4.01 15.79
N PHE A 123 10.70 4.67 16.74
CA PHE A 123 10.93 4.47 18.17
C PHE A 123 10.56 3.05 18.63
N THR A 124 9.45 2.49 18.10
CA THR A 124 9.06 1.10 18.36
C THR A 124 10.12 0.13 17.84
N VAL A 125 10.69 0.43 16.67
CA VAL A 125 11.74 -0.40 16.05
C VAL A 125 13.05 -0.29 16.81
N LEU A 126 13.43 0.90 17.31
CA LEU A 126 14.59 1.06 18.18
C LEU A 126 14.39 0.32 19.50
N GLY A 127 13.18 0.38 20.07
CA GLY A 127 12.79 -0.38 21.25
C GLY A 127 13.05 -1.89 21.11
N PHE A 128 12.96 -2.46 19.89
CA PHE A 128 13.29 -3.87 19.63
C PHE A 128 14.71 -4.27 19.99
N PHE A 129 15.67 -3.36 19.87
CA PHE A 129 17.04 -3.63 20.24
C PHE A 129 17.27 -3.58 21.77
N PHE A 130 16.31 -3.04 22.53
CA PHE A 130 16.46 -2.79 23.97
C PHE A 130 15.44 -3.54 24.84
N GLU A 131 14.24 -3.83 24.33
CA GLU A 131 13.12 -4.48 25.00
C GLU A 131 12.74 -5.73 24.21
N GLY A 132 12.75 -6.91 24.86
CA GLY A 132 12.81 -8.20 24.19
C GLY A 132 11.71 -8.51 23.14
N PRO A 133 11.94 -9.50 22.25
CA PRO A 133 11.21 -9.68 20.98
C PRO A 133 9.69 -9.88 21.08
N ALA A 134 9.19 -10.38 22.22
CA ALA A 134 7.80 -10.80 22.39
C ALA A 134 6.80 -9.62 22.51
N ALA A 135 7.22 -8.50 23.11
CA ALA A 135 6.36 -7.33 23.29
C ALA A 135 6.07 -6.59 21.97
N ILE A 136 6.95 -6.79 20.97
CA ILE A 136 6.92 -6.05 19.71
C ILE A 136 6.21 -6.84 18.61
N LEU A 137 6.24 -8.17 18.69
CA LEU A 137 5.49 -9.02 17.76
C LEU A 137 3.98 -8.70 17.80
N SER A 138 3.42 -8.42 18.99
CA SER A 138 2.01 -8.06 19.14
C SER A 138 1.68 -6.67 18.59
N SER A 139 2.58 -5.69 18.74
CA SER A 139 2.41 -4.34 18.17
C SER A 139 2.55 -4.33 16.64
N VAL A 140 3.43 -5.18 16.08
CA VAL A 140 3.61 -5.30 14.63
C VAL A 140 2.44 -6.07 14.01
N LEU A 141 1.96 -7.15 14.63
CA LEU A 141 0.83 -7.93 14.10
C LEU A 141 -0.49 -7.15 14.11
N SER A 142 -0.67 -6.23 15.06
CA SER A 142 -1.84 -5.32 15.08
C SER A 142 -1.75 -4.20 14.03
N SER A 143 -0.59 -4.01 13.40
CA SER A 143 -0.36 -3.01 12.34
C SER A 143 -0.51 -3.56 10.93
N VAL A 144 -0.90 -4.83 10.77
CA VAL A 144 -1.08 -5.45 9.45
C VAL A 144 -2.29 -4.84 8.76
N ILE A 145 -2.06 -4.22 7.62
CA ILE A 145 -3.08 -3.58 6.80
C ILE A 145 -3.13 -4.29 5.45
N LEU A 146 -4.33 -4.71 5.05
CA LEU A 146 -4.61 -5.19 3.71
C LEU A 146 -4.63 -4.00 2.75
N SER A 147 -3.95 -4.14 1.62
CA SER A 147 -3.83 -3.09 0.61
C SER A 147 -4.53 -3.49 -0.68
N VAL A 148 -5.28 -2.57 -1.27
CA VAL A 148 -5.93 -2.72 -2.58
C VAL A 148 -5.84 -1.40 -3.34
N ALA A 149 -5.29 -1.43 -4.55
CA ALA A 149 -5.08 -0.25 -5.38
C ALA A 149 -5.22 -0.55 -6.87
N VAL A 150 -5.59 0.45 -7.67
CA VAL A 150 -5.60 0.38 -9.14
C VAL A 150 -4.51 1.29 -9.70
N VAL A 151 -3.80 0.79 -10.71
CA VAL A 151 -2.79 1.50 -11.49
C VAL A 151 -3.37 1.87 -12.86
N PHE A 152 -3.15 3.11 -13.29
CA PHE A 152 -3.68 3.70 -14.53
C PHE A 152 -2.72 4.75 -15.14
#